data_AF-A0A8T3Z3V0-F1
#
_entry.id   AF-A0A8T3Z3V0-F1
#
_cell.length_a   1.000
_cell.length_b   1.000
_cell.length_c   1.000
_cell.angle_alpha   90.00
_cell.angle_beta   90.00
_cell.angle_gamma   90.00
#
_symmetry.space_group_name_H-M   'P 1'
#
loop_
_entity.id
_entity.type
_entity.pdbx_description
1 polymer ?
#
loop_
_entity_poly.entity_id
_entity_poly.type
_entity_poly.pdbx_seq_one_letter_code
_entity_poly.pdbx_strand_id
1 'polypeptide(L)'
;YDIILIEGVMSIFTGLLNEKIPFSAAEIARAGNIPTILVSGCNKGGIETAALDLASHLEMMQKMGIKTTGAILNKVYHQKIAENASNYIKKTTGLDWVAMVPKAQLAARGGTPEVEIKLEDFCMKAMETVEKHLDVAEILKMAQKPEFTGYISYDEIRGVYLS
;
A
#
# COMPACT_ATOMS: atom_id res chain seq x y z
N TYR A 1 -4.61 -6.87 -21.93
CA TYR A 1 -3.89 -6.15 -20.86
C TYR A 1 -2.70 -6.98 -20.49
N ASP A 2 -1.50 -6.41 -20.49
CA ASP A 2 -0.32 -7.14 -20.00
C ASP A 2 -0.33 -7.22 -18.47
N ILE A 3 -0.91 -6.21 -17.80
CA ILE A 3 -1.07 -6.12 -16.34
C ILE A 3 -2.42 -5.46 -16.00
N ILE A 4 -3.03 -5.89 -14.89
CA ILE A 4 -4.20 -5.25 -14.28
C ILE A 4 -3.79 -4.74 -12.91
N LEU A 5 -3.98 -3.43 -12.66
CA LEU A 5 -3.82 -2.82 -11.34
C LEU A 5 -5.20 -2.76 -10.67
N ILE A 6 -5.29 -3.24 -9.44
CA ILE A 6 -6.51 -3.16 -8.63
C ILE A 6 -6.21 -2.25 -7.44
N GLU A 7 -6.93 -1.14 -7.34
CA GLU A 7 -6.86 -0.24 -6.19
C GLU A 7 -7.90 -0.68 -5.14
N GLY A 8 -7.46 -0.83 -3.89
CA GLY A 8 -8.36 -1.07 -2.77
C GLY A 8 -9.10 0.19 -2.34
N VAL A 9 -10.25 0.02 -1.69
CA VAL A 9 -11.00 1.16 -1.13
C VAL A 9 -10.46 1.48 0.26
N MET A 10 -9.91 2.68 0.46
CA MET A 10 -9.34 3.14 1.73
C MET A 10 -8.24 2.21 2.28
N SER A 11 -8.52 1.42 3.31
CA SER A 11 -7.63 0.36 3.81
C SER A 11 -8.09 -0.98 3.26
N ILE A 12 -7.14 -1.89 3.01
CA ILE A 12 -7.44 -3.23 2.49
C ILE A 12 -8.44 -4.01 3.37
N PHE A 13 -8.44 -3.73 4.69
CA PHE A 13 -9.32 -4.36 5.67
C PHE A 13 -10.63 -3.61 5.94
N THR A 14 -10.86 -2.47 5.27
CA THR A 14 -12.16 -1.80 5.35
C THR A 14 -13.25 -2.78 4.93
N GLY A 15 -14.19 -3.05 5.84
CA GLY A 15 -15.27 -3.99 5.58
C GLY A 15 -15.02 -5.43 5.99
N LEU A 16 -13.82 -5.78 6.48
CA LEU A 16 -13.44 -7.16 6.75
C LEU A 16 -14.37 -7.88 7.75
N LEU A 17 -14.91 -7.16 8.72
CA LEU A 17 -15.82 -7.69 9.74
C LEU A 17 -17.30 -7.52 9.36
N ASN A 18 -17.61 -7.34 8.08
CA ASN A 18 -18.98 -7.39 7.57
C ASN A 18 -19.38 -8.86 7.32
N GLU A 19 -20.59 -9.24 7.69
CA GLU A 19 -21.11 -10.60 7.44
C GLU A 19 -21.31 -10.89 5.94
N LYS A 20 -21.46 -9.85 5.11
CA LYS A 20 -21.50 -9.98 3.65
C LYS A 20 -20.09 -10.26 3.13
N ILE A 21 -19.94 -11.28 2.29
CA ILE A 21 -18.66 -11.68 1.70
C ILE A 21 -18.76 -11.68 0.17
N PRO A 22 -17.82 -11.06 -0.56
CA PRO A 22 -16.76 -10.17 -0.08
C PRO A 22 -17.30 -8.77 0.27
N PHE A 23 -16.62 -8.08 1.18
CA PHE A 23 -16.87 -6.65 1.47
C PHE A 23 -15.59 -5.81 1.59
N SER A 24 -14.43 -6.45 1.67
CA SER A 24 -13.10 -5.86 1.78
C SER A 24 -12.20 -6.28 0.62
N ALA A 25 -11.19 -5.45 0.34
CA ALA A 25 -10.18 -5.79 -0.66
C ALA A 25 -9.30 -6.97 -0.22
N ALA A 26 -9.19 -7.22 1.09
CA ALA A 26 -8.44 -8.36 1.65
C ALA A 26 -9.08 -9.70 1.23
N GLU A 27 -10.40 -9.81 1.28
CA GLU A 27 -11.12 -11.01 0.83
C GLU A 27 -10.93 -11.26 -0.66
N ILE A 28 -10.94 -10.19 -1.47
CA ILE A 28 -10.71 -10.28 -2.93
C ILE A 28 -9.26 -10.71 -3.21
N ALA A 29 -8.28 -10.09 -2.54
CA ALA A 29 -6.87 -10.42 -2.70
C ALA A 29 -6.57 -11.87 -2.29
N ARG A 30 -7.15 -12.32 -1.17
CA ARG A 30 -7.03 -13.69 -0.69
C ARG A 30 -7.67 -14.69 -1.64
N ALA A 31 -8.90 -14.42 -2.07
CA ALA A 31 -9.66 -15.33 -2.92
C ALA A 31 -9.03 -15.43 -4.31
N GLY A 32 -8.53 -14.33 -4.89
CA GLY A 32 -7.90 -14.33 -6.20
C GLY A 32 -6.40 -14.65 -6.23
N ASN A 33 -5.79 -14.97 -5.08
CA ASN A 33 -4.33 -15.12 -4.93
C ASN A 33 -3.55 -13.95 -5.55
N ILE A 34 -4.01 -12.73 -5.27
CA ILE A 34 -3.51 -11.51 -5.92
C ILE A 34 -2.33 -10.96 -5.11
N PRO A 35 -1.13 -10.83 -5.71
CA PRO A 35 0.01 -10.21 -5.03
C PRO A 35 -0.33 -8.75 -4.72
N THR A 36 -0.10 -8.35 -3.49
CA THR A 36 -0.51 -7.03 -3.00
C THR A 36 0.70 -6.22 -2.53
N ILE A 37 0.69 -4.91 -2.83
CA ILE A 37 1.61 -3.92 -2.29
C ILE A 37 0.82 -2.97 -1.39
N LEU A 38 1.29 -2.74 -0.17
CA LEU A 38 0.67 -1.76 0.72
C LEU A 38 1.34 -0.40 0.61
N VAL A 39 0.55 0.67 0.64
CA VAL A 39 1.06 2.05 0.55
C VAL A 39 0.56 2.84 1.75
N SER A 40 1.46 3.48 2.50
CA SER A 40 1.10 4.35 3.62
C SER A 40 1.68 5.74 3.45
N GLY A 41 0.87 6.76 3.73
CA GLY A 41 1.27 8.16 3.63
C GLY A 41 1.89 8.67 4.94
N CYS A 42 3.18 9.00 4.93
CA CYS A 42 3.91 9.48 6.10
C CYS A 42 3.44 10.86 6.60
N ASN A 43 2.72 11.64 5.77
CA ASN A 43 2.33 13.01 6.10
C ASN A 43 1.08 13.14 6.98
N LYS A 44 0.41 12.03 7.33
CA LYS A 44 -0.76 12.05 8.23
C LYS A 44 -0.36 11.82 9.69
N GLY A 45 0.37 10.73 9.96
CA GLY A 45 0.76 10.32 11.30
C GLY A 45 2.26 10.36 11.59
N GLY A 46 3.10 10.75 10.63
CA GLY A 46 4.55 10.63 10.71
C GLY A 46 5.09 9.39 10.01
N ILE A 47 6.40 9.35 9.78
CA ILE A 47 7.09 8.25 9.09
C ILE A 47 7.07 6.99 9.97
N GLU A 48 7.30 7.14 11.27
CA GLU A 48 7.36 6.07 12.25
C GLU A 48 6.00 5.39 12.41
N THR A 49 4.94 6.18 12.60
CA THR A 49 3.56 5.68 12.68
C THR A 49 3.16 4.94 11.40
N ALA A 50 3.47 5.52 10.23
CA ALA A 50 3.18 4.87 8.95
C ALA A 50 3.87 3.50 8.81
N ALA A 51 5.07 3.34 9.39
CA ALA A 51 5.79 2.07 9.39
C ALA A 51 5.23 1.06 10.39
N LEU A 52 4.81 1.50 11.58
CA LEU A 52 4.08 0.64 12.52
C LEU A 52 2.77 0.14 11.90
N ASP A 53 1.99 1.06 11.31
CA ASP A 53 0.73 0.74 10.64
C ASP A 53 0.94 -0.29 9.52
N LEU A 54 1.95 -0.06 8.66
CA LEU A 54 2.29 -1.00 7.58
C LEU A 54 2.71 -2.37 8.13
N ALA A 55 3.56 -2.41 9.16
CA ALA A 55 4.02 -3.66 9.74
C ALA A 55 2.83 -4.49 10.29
N SER A 56 1.93 -3.84 11.05
CA SER A 56 0.73 -4.50 11.57
C SER A 56 -0.23 -4.95 10.46
N HIS A 57 -0.39 -4.15 9.39
CA HIS A 57 -1.22 -4.56 8.25
C HIS A 57 -0.62 -5.75 7.52
N LEU A 58 0.69 -5.74 7.26
CA LEU A 58 1.41 -6.84 6.60
C LEU A 58 1.31 -8.14 7.41
N GLU A 59 1.47 -8.07 8.74
CA GLU A 59 1.31 -9.22 9.62
C GLU A 59 -0.10 -9.81 9.53
N MET A 60 -1.14 -8.97 9.60
CA MET A 60 -2.53 -9.45 9.46
C MET A 60 -2.79 -10.05 8.07
N MET A 61 -2.24 -9.45 7.01
CA MET A 61 -2.34 -10.00 5.65
C MET A 61 -1.69 -11.38 5.55
N GLN A 62 -0.51 -11.56 6.16
CA GLN A 62 0.17 -12.86 6.23
C GLN A 62 -0.65 -13.89 7.01
N LYS A 63 -1.22 -13.52 8.17
CA LYS A 63 -2.13 -14.38 8.95
C LYS A 63 -3.34 -14.83 8.12
N MET A 64 -3.88 -13.94 7.28
CA MET A 64 -4.98 -14.26 6.36
C MET A 64 -4.56 -15.06 5.12
N GLY A 65 -3.26 -15.31 4.92
CA GLY A 65 -2.74 -16.01 3.75
C GLY A 65 -2.73 -15.17 2.47
N ILE A 66 -2.71 -13.83 2.59
CA ILE A 66 -2.59 -12.93 1.44
C ILE A 66 -1.11 -12.73 1.11
N LYS A 67 -0.75 -12.90 -0.17
CA LYS A 67 0.62 -12.69 -0.65
C LYS A 67 0.95 -11.19 -0.70
N THR A 68 1.72 -10.73 0.27
CA THR A 68 2.29 -9.38 0.29
C THR A 68 3.64 -9.39 -0.42
N THR A 69 3.78 -8.57 -1.47
CA THR A 69 4.99 -8.53 -2.31
C THR A 69 5.81 -7.26 -2.10
N GLY A 70 5.23 -6.24 -1.49
CA GLY A 70 5.94 -5.01 -1.20
C GLY A 70 5.19 -4.06 -0.29
N ALA A 71 5.90 -3.03 0.15
CA ALA A 71 5.32 -1.88 0.84
C ALA A 71 5.95 -0.57 0.36
N ILE A 72 5.20 0.53 0.43
CA ILE A 72 5.64 1.86 0.02
C ILE A 72 5.34 2.87 1.13
N LEU A 73 6.38 3.50 1.64
CA LEU A 73 6.28 4.73 2.42
C LEU A 73 6.15 5.91 1.45
N ASN A 74 4.95 6.46 1.33
CA ASN A 74 4.63 7.57 0.44
C ASN A 74 4.70 8.91 1.17
N LYS A 75 5.01 9.99 0.45
CA LYS A 75 5.13 11.36 0.97
C LYS A 75 6.19 11.47 2.08
N VAL A 76 7.31 10.77 1.92
CA VAL A 76 8.46 10.85 2.82
C VAL A 76 9.02 12.27 2.82
N TYR A 77 9.25 12.83 4.02
CA TYR A 77 9.80 14.17 4.23
C TYR A 77 11.16 14.18 4.92
N HIS A 78 11.67 13.01 5.35
CA HIS A 78 12.99 12.89 5.96
C HIS A 78 13.62 11.51 5.63
N GLN A 79 14.65 11.51 4.78
CA GLN A 79 15.24 10.28 4.24
C GLN A 79 15.78 9.33 5.31
N LYS A 80 16.65 9.80 6.22
CA LYS A 80 17.25 8.94 7.27
C LYS A 80 16.22 8.27 8.20
N ILE A 81 15.12 8.97 8.50
CA ILE A 81 14.03 8.41 9.32
C ILE A 81 13.30 7.34 8.51
N ALA A 82 13.00 7.60 7.23
CA ALA A 82 12.35 6.64 6.35
C ALA A 82 13.21 5.38 6.09
N GLU A 83 14.53 5.51 6.00
CA GLU A 83 15.45 4.37 5.89
C GLU A 83 15.35 3.47 7.13
N ASN A 84 15.37 4.05 8.34
CA ASN A 84 15.18 3.29 9.58
C ASN A 84 13.80 2.64 9.65
N ALA A 85 12.76 3.36 9.25
CA ALA A 85 11.38 2.88 9.23
C ALA A 85 11.20 1.73 8.22
N SER A 86 11.80 1.83 7.03
CA SER A 86 11.87 0.77 6.03
C SER A 86 12.58 -0.47 6.60
N ASN A 87 13.73 -0.31 7.24
CA ASN A 87 14.46 -1.41 7.88
C ASN A 87 13.63 -2.11 8.97
N TYR A 88 12.87 -1.34 9.75
CA TYR A 88 11.94 -1.88 10.74
C TYR A 88 10.84 -2.74 10.09
N ILE A 89 10.22 -2.26 9.00
CA ILE A 89 9.19 -3.02 8.25
C ILE A 89 9.79 -4.34 7.76
N LYS A 90 10.94 -4.30 7.08
CA LYS A 90 11.60 -5.49 6.55
C LYS A 90 11.91 -6.51 7.64
N LYS A 91 12.50 -6.06 8.75
CA LYS A 91 12.88 -6.93 9.88
C LYS A 91 11.66 -7.58 10.55
N THR A 92 10.57 -6.83 10.71
CA THR A 92 9.38 -7.28 11.45
C THR A 92 8.49 -8.19 10.61
N THR A 93 8.45 -7.97 9.30
CA THR A 93 7.50 -8.65 8.40
C THR A 93 8.14 -9.68 7.48
N GLY A 94 9.47 -9.69 7.38
CA GLY A 94 10.20 -10.52 6.41
C GLY A 94 10.06 -10.07 4.96
N LEU A 95 9.54 -8.85 4.72
CA LEU A 95 9.36 -8.32 3.38
C LEU A 95 10.68 -7.83 2.79
N ASP A 96 11.02 -8.29 1.57
CA ASP A 96 12.29 -7.92 0.93
C ASP A 96 12.26 -6.53 0.30
N TRP A 97 11.10 -6.16 -0.29
CA TRP A 97 10.93 -4.92 -1.03
C TRP A 97 10.09 -3.90 -0.25
N VAL A 98 10.75 -2.82 0.17
CA VAL A 98 10.09 -1.66 0.78
C VAL A 98 10.65 -0.41 0.09
N ALA A 99 9.77 0.35 -0.56
CA ALA A 99 10.13 1.55 -1.27
C ALA A 99 9.74 2.82 -0.49
N MET A 100 10.40 3.93 -0.85
CA MET A 100 10.18 5.23 -0.24
C MET A 100 10.01 6.26 -1.36
N VAL A 101 8.87 6.95 -1.37
CA VAL A 101 8.55 7.96 -2.37
C VAL A 101 8.34 9.30 -1.65
N PRO A 102 9.07 10.36 -2.02
CA PRO A 102 8.88 11.67 -1.40
C PRO A 102 7.56 12.30 -1.85
N LYS A 103 7.15 13.38 -1.18
CA LYS A 103 5.97 14.14 -1.61
C LYS A 103 6.26 14.79 -2.96
N ALA A 104 5.36 14.59 -3.93
CA ALA A 104 5.42 15.32 -5.20
C ALA A 104 5.42 16.83 -4.93
N GLN A 105 6.50 17.50 -5.35
CA GLN A 105 6.67 18.93 -5.16
C GLN A 105 6.03 19.65 -6.34
N LEU A 106 4.91 20.34 -6.09
CA LEU A 106 4.40 21.34 -7.00
C LEU A 106 5.23 22.61 -6.79
N ALA A 107 5.63 23.27 -7.89
CA ALA A 107 6.34 24.54 -7.78
C ALA A 107 5.53 25.50 -6.90
N ALA A 108 6.18 26.12 -5.92
CA ALA A 108 5.53 27.08 -5.04
C ALA A 108 5.04 28.25 -5.88
N ARG A 109 3.73 28.31 -6.14
CA ARG A 109 3.09 29.58 -6.46
C ARG A 109 2.92 30.30 -5.12
N GLY A 110 3.36 31.56 -5.06
CA GLY A 110 3.36 32.38 -3.84
C GLY A 110 2.01 32.40 -3.11
N GLY A 111 2.00 33.00 -1.91
CA GLY A 111 1.00 32.89 -0.83
C GLY A 111 -0.46 33.30 -1.11
N THR A 112 -1.00 32.92 -2.26
CA THR A 112 -2.41 33.04 -2.63
C THR A 112 -3.08 31.72 -2.26
N PRO A 113 -3.96 31.70 -1.24
CA PRO A 113 -4.79 30.54 -0.95
C PRO A 113 -5.74 30.32 -2.13
N GLU A 114 -6.05 29.05 -2.43
CA GLU A 114 -7.23 28.66 -3.23
C GLU A 114 -7.16 28.75 -4.77
N VAL A 115 -5.99 28.64 -5.39
CA VAL A 115 -5.97 28.31 -6.84
C VAL A 115 -5.96 26.80 -7.01
N GLU A 116 -7.07 26.30 -7.56
CA GLU A 116 -7.33 24.92 -7.97
C GLU A 116 -6.04 24.23 -8.45
N ILE A 117 -5.67 23.12 -7.81
CA ILE A 117 -4.56 22.29 -8.27
C ILE A 117 -4.91 21.88 -9.69
N LYS A 118 -4.17 22.39 -10.68
CA LYS A 118 -4.30 21.90 -12.05
C LYS A 118 -3.97 20.41 -12.01
N LEU A 119 -4.99 19.58 -12.21
CA LEU A 119 -4.88 18.13 -12.11
C LEU A 119 -3.76 17.61 -13.02
N GLU A 120 -3.63 18.18 -14.21
CA GLU A 120 -2.56 17.87 -15.18
C GLU A 120 -1.15 18.14 -14.60
N ASP A 121 -0.92 19.33 -14.02
CA ASP A 121 0.35 19.68 -13.41
C ASP A 121 0.71 18.74 -12.26
N PHE A 122 -0.30 18.38 -11.44
CA PHE A 122 -0.13 17.39 -10.39
C PHE A 122 0.19 16.00 -10.93
N CYS A 123 -0.53 15.53 -11.94
CA CYS A 123 -0.29 14.23 -12.56
C CYS A 123 1.11 14.14 -13.16
N MET A 124 1.58 15.18 -13.88
CA MET A 124 2.93 15.25 -14.41
C MET A 124 3.98 15.19 -13.29
N LYS A 125 3.81 15.97 -12.22
CA LYS A 125 4.74 15.95 -11.09
C LYS A 125 4.70 14.66 -10.28
N ALA A 126 3.54 14.04 -10.15
CA ALA A 126 3.41 12.73 -9.54
C ALA A 126 4.16 11.67 -10.36
N MET A 127 3.99 11.67 -11.69
CA MET A 127 4.68 10.77 -12.61
C MET A 127 6.20 10.95 -12.54
N GLU A 128 6.71 12.18 -12.66
CA GLU A 128 8.14 12.50 -12.51
C GLU A 128 8.68 12.02 -11.15
N THR A 129 7.89 12.14 -10.08
CA THR A 129 8.30 11.73 -8.74
C THR A 129 8.41 10.21 -8.64
N VAL A 130 7.43 9.48 -9.20
CA VAL A 130 7.44 8.02 -9.23
C VAL A 130 8.62 7.51 -10.07
N GLU A 131 8.81 8.01 -11.29
CA GLU A 131 9.90 7.58 -12.18
C GLU A 131 11.30 7.78 -11.57
N LYS A 132 11.48 8.82 -10.74
CA LYS A 132 12.76 9.10 -10.08
C LYS A 132 13.04 8.25 -8.84
N HIS A 133 11.99 7.78 -8.16
CA HIS A 133 12.12 7.18 -6.81
C HIS A 133 11.61 5.75 -6.71
N LEU A 134 10.97 5.22 -7.76
CA LEU A 134 10.37 3.91 -7.78
C LEU A 134 10.84 3.13 -9.01
N ASP A 135 11.39 1.95 -8.80
CA ASP A 135 11.64 1.01 -9.90
C ASP A 135 10.32 0.33 -10.27
N VAL A 136 9.67 0.85 -11.30
CA VAL A 136 8.41 0.29 -11.81
C VAL A 136 8.64 -1.11 -12.36
N ALA A 137 9.81 -1.42 -12.95
CA ALA A 137 10.09 -2.74 -13.51
C ALA A 137 10.14 -3.82 -12.43
N GLU A 138 10.63 -3.50 -11.23
CA GLU A 138 10.54 -4.40 -10.07
C GLU A 138 9.09 -4.70 -9.69
N ILE A 139 8.19 -3.71 -9.73
CA ILE A 139 6.75 -3.92 -9.47
C ILE A 139 6.13 -4.84 -10.53
N LEU A 140 6.51 -4.68 -11.81
CA LEU A 140 6.01 -5.56 -12.87
C LEU A 140 6.43 -7.02 -12.65
N LYS A 141 7.63 -7.26 -12.09
CA LYS A 141 8.09 -8.62 -11.74
C LYS A 141 7.30 -9.26 -10.60
N MET A 142 6.65 -8.47 -9.76
CA MET A 142 5.78 -8.96 -8.68
C MET A 142 4.41 -9.39 -9.18
N ALA A 143 4.02 -9.00 -10.40
CA ALA A 143 2.74 -9.37 -10.99
C ALA A 143 2.61 -10.89 -11.15
N GLN A 144 1.40 -11.39 -10.95
CA GLN A 144 1.09 -12.81 -11.04
C GLN A 144 -0.25 -12.99 -11.74
N LYS A 145 -0.41 -14.09 -12.48
CA LYS A 145 -1.73 -14.52 -12.95
C LYS A 145 -2.59 -14.87 -11.73
N PRO A 146 -3.77 -14.24 -11.55
CA PRO A 146 -4.63 -14.55 -10.43
C PRO A 146 -5.19 -15.97 -10.55
N GLU A 147 -5.34 -16.62 -9.41
CA GLU A 147 -5.94 -17.95 -9.28
C GLU A 147 -7.02 -17.89 -8.20
N PHE A 148 -8.27 -18.12 -8.61
CA PHE A 148 -9.39 -18.06 -7.69
C PHE A 148 -9.46 -19.32 -6.84
N THR A 149 -9.26 -19.16 -5.53
CA THR A 149 -9.25 -20.21 -4.50
C THR A 149 -10.53 -20.24 -3.67
N GLY A 150 -11.49 -19.36 -3.94
CA GLY A 150 -12.72 -19.22 -3.17
C GLY A 150 -12.63 -18.20 -2.04
N TYR A 151 -13.79 -17.74 -1.58
CA TYR A 151 -13.89 -16.92 -0.37
C TYR A 151 -13.90 -17.82 0.87
N ILE A 152 -13.31 -17.35 1.96
CA ILE A 152 -13.45 -17.96 3.29
C ILE A 152 -14.70 -17.42 3.99
N SER A 153 -15.24 -18.17 4.94
CA SER A 153 -16.44 -17.78 5.69
C SER A 153 -16.15 -16.64 6.67
N TYR A 154 -17.21 -15.95 7.09
CA TYR A 154 -17.13 -14.86 8.08
C TYR A 154 -16.55 -15.35 9.41
N ASP A 155 -16.92 -16.57 9.84
CA ASP A 155 -16.38 -17.15 11.08
C ASP A 155 -14.89 -17.44 10.98
N GLU A 156 -14.40 -17.88 9.80
CA GLU A 156 -12.97 -18.05 9.55
C GLU A 156 -12.23 -16.70 9.58
N ILE A 157 -12.78 -15.67 8.91
CA ILE A 157 -12.22 -14.31 8.93
C ILE A 157 -12.14 -13.79 10.36
N ARG A 158 -13.22 -13.92 11.12
CA ARG A 158 -13.28 -13.48 12.52
C ARG A 158 -12.29 -14.25 13.39
N GLY A 159 -12.13 -15.54 13.14
CA GLY A 159 -11.16 -16.39 13.82
C GLY A 159 -9.73 -15.89 13.64
N VAL A 160 -9.33 -15.59 12.39
CA VAL A 160 -7.99 -15.03 12.08
C VAL A 160 -7.82 -13.63 12.67
N TYR A 161 -8.85 -12.78 12.61
CA TYR A 161 -8.79 -11.41 13.12
C TYR A 161 -8.55 -11.35 14.64
N LEU A 162 -9.07 -12.33 15.39
CA LEU A 162 -8.98 -12.40 16.85
C LEU A 162 -7.74 -13.15 17.37
N SER A 163 -6.92 -13.73 16.49
CA SER A 163 -5.71 -14.50 16.84
C SER A 163 -4.43 -13.67 16.78
#